data_AF-A0A1I2QDH2-F1
#
_entry.id   AF-A0A1I2QDH2-F1
#
_cell.length_a   1.000
_cell.length_b   1.000
_cell.length_c   1.000
_cell.angle_alpha   90.00
_cell.angle_beta   90.00
_cell.angle_gamma   90.00
#
_symmetry.space_group_name_H-M   'P 1'
#
loop_
_entity.id
_entity.type
_entity.pdbx_description
1 polymer ?
#
loop_
_entity_poly.entity_id
_entity_poly.type
_entity_poly.pdbx_seq_one_letter_code
_entity_poly.pdbx_strand_id
1 'polypeptide(L)'
;MDELKKILLAGVGSIAYTYEKSANVVEELVEKGRLSVDEGKELSQELKRTFKDKSEAFNKKVMPLTKEDLKNTFEEMDFVSRDEFNDLREQVTKLEAKINAILNSLE
;
A
#
# COMPACT_ATOMS: atom_id res chain seq x y z
N MET A 1 -24.45 -7.26 9.10
CA MET A 1 -23.63 -6.10 8.68
C MET A 1 -22.20 -6.18 9.20
N ASP A 2 -21.97 -6.58 10.46
CA ASP A 2 -20.61 -6.64 11.03
C ASP A 2 -19.73 -7.77 10.48
N GLU A 3 -20.33 -8.87 10.05
CA GLU A 3 -19.60 -10.00 9.48
C GLU A 3 -19.03 -9.68 8.08
N LEU A 4 -19.80 -8.96 7.27
CA LEU A 4 -19.34 -8.42 5.99
C LEU A 4 -18.25 -7.37 6.21
N LYS A 5 -18.40 -6.48 7.20
CA LYS A 5 -17.35 -5.53 7.58
C LYS A 5 -16.07 -6.24 8.03
N LYS A 6 -16.17 -7.34 8.78
CA LYS A 6 -15.01 -8.14 9.22
C LYS A 6 -14.33 -8.86 8.07
N ILE A 7 -15.07 -9.41 7.11
CA ILE A 7 -14.51 -10.02 5.89
C ILE A 7 -13.82 -8.96 5.02
N LEU A 8 -14.44 -7.78 4.89
CA LEU A 8 -13.86 -6.64 4.19
C LEU A 8 -12.58 -6.15 4.89
N LEU A 9 -12.62 -5.97 6.22
CA LEU A 9 -11.48 -5.51 7.04
C LEU A 9 -10.33 -6.52 7.07
N ALA A 10 -10.63 -7.83 7.11
CA ALA A 10 -9.64 -8.89 6.99
C ALA A 10 -9.02 -8.96 5.58
N GLY A 11 -9.67 -8.34 4.58
CA GLY A 11 -9.17 -8.18 3.21
C GLY A 11 -8.35 -6.92 2.94
N VAL A 12 -8.24 -5.97 3.90
CA VAL A 12 -7.53 -4.68 3.74
C VAL A 12 -6.01 -4.83 3.82
N GLY A 13 -5.46 -5.79 3.06
CA GLY A 13 -4.02 -5.96 2.92
C GLY A 13 -3.60 -6.88 1.77
N SER A 14 -4.40 -7.90 1.44
CA SER A 14 -4.00 -8.93 0.46
C SER A 14 -4.89 -9.01 -0.79
N ILE A 15 -6.03 -8.31 -0.83
CA ILE A 15 -6.91 -8.33 -2.01
C ILE A 15 -7.27 -6.90 -2.37
N ALA A 16 -6.51 -6.35 -3.33
CA ALA A 16 -6.88 -5.11 -3.99
C ALA A 16 -8.38 -5.14 -4.34
N TYR A 17 -9.09 -4.06 -4.01
CA TYR A 17 -10.49 -3.81 -4.37
C TYR A 17 -10.65 -3.82 -5.91
N THR A 18 -10.63 -5.00 -6.49
CA THR A 18 -10.73 -5.25 -7.94
C THR A 18 -12.14 -5.72 -8.24
N TYR A 19 -12.63 -5.34 -9.43
CA TYR A 19 -13.95 -5.73 -9.89
C TYR A 19 -14.21 -7.24 -9.78
N GLU A 20 -13.21 -8.07 -10.13
CA GLU A 20 -13.31 -9.53 -10.09
C GLU A 20 -13.58 -10.05 -8.66
N LYS A 21 -12.89 -9.50 -7.65
CA LYS A 21 -13.14 -9.94 -6.27
C LYS A 21 -14.50 -9.50 -5.76
N SER A 22 -14.95 -8.29 -6.11
CA SER A 22 -16.28 -7.81 -5.74
C SER A 22 -17.40 -8.60 -6.42
N ALA A 23 -17.22 -9.01 -7.68
CA ALA A 23 -18.17 -9.86 -8.40
C ALA A 23 -18.33 -11.23 -7.72
N ASN A 24 -17.22 -11.85 -7.29
CA ASN A 24 -17.25 -13.15 -6.60
C ASN A 24 -18.04 -13.10 -5.28
N VAL A 25 -18.01 -11.98 -4.56
CA VAL A 25 -18.81 -11.81 -3.32
C VAL A 25 -20.30 -11.74 -3.64
N VAL A 26 -20.69 -11.11 -4.75
CA VAL A 26 -22.09 -11.07 -5.18
C VAL A 26 -22.57 -12.48 -5.55
N GLU A 27 -21.75 -13.23 -6.26
CA GLU A 27 -22.05 -14.62 -6.62
C GLU A 27 -22.20 -15.51 -5.38
N GLU A 28 -21.30 -15.38 -4.40
CA GLU A 28 -21.39 -16.10 -3.12
C GLU A 28 -22.69 -15.77 -2.34
N LEU A 29 -23.18 -14.53 -2.44
CA LEU A 29 -24.44 -14.14 -1.81
C LEU A 29 -25.67 -14.74 -2.53
N VAL A 30 -25.60 -14.91 -3.85
CA VAL A 30 -26.63 -15.62 -4.64
C VAL A 30 -26.62 -17.12 -4.30
N GLU A 31 -25.44 -17.75 -4.28
CA GLU A 31 -25.29 -19.17 -3.93
C GLU A 31 -25.78 -19.48 -2.51
N LYS A 32 -25.56 -18.55 -1.56
CA LYS A 32 -26.05 -18.67 -0.18
C LYS A 32 -27.54 -18.32 -0.03
N GLY A 33 -28.25 -18.02 -1.11
CA GLY A 33 -29.67 -17.66 -1.11
C GLY A 33 -29.96 -16.33 -0.39
N ARG A 34 -28.95 -15.47 -0.21
CA ARG A 34 -29.09 -14.14 0.41
C ARG A 34 -29.45 -13.06 -0.61
N LEU A 35 -29.22 -13.33 -1.89
CA LEU A 35 -29.73 -12.59 -3.04
C LEU A 35 -30.44 -13.55 -3.99
N SER A 36 -31.47 -13.07 -4.68
CA SER A 36 -31.98 -13.77 -5.86
C SER A 36 -30.99 -13.67 -7.03
N VAL A 37 -31.13 -14.57 -7.99
CA VAL A 37 -30.29 -14.58 -9.22
C VAL A 37 -30.42 -13.26 -10.00
N ASP A 38 -31.62 -12.67 -10.01
CA ASP A 38 -31.87 -11.44 -10.75
C ASP A 38 -31.25 -10.22 -10.06
N GLU A 39 -31.37 -10.13 -8.72
CA GLU A 39 -30.70 -9.08 -7.94
C GLU A 39 -29.16 -9.20 -8.04
N GLY A 40 -28.63 -10.43 -8.07
CA GLY A 40 -27.19 -10.67 -8.23
C GLY A 40 -26.67 -10.22 -9.61
N LYS A 41 -27.45 -10.44 -10.67
CA LYS A 41 -27.11 -9.97 -12.03
C LYS A 41 -27.14 -8.45 -12.11
N GLU A 42 -28.16 -7.81 -11.56
CA GLU A 42 -28.31 -6.35 -11.55
C GLU A 42 -27.14 -5.71 -10.78
N LEU A 43 -26.85 -6.21 -9.58
CA LEU A 43 -25.77 -5.72 -8.74
C LEU A 43 -24.40 -5.91 -9.42
N SER A 44 -24.17 -7.03 -10.10
CA SER A 44 -22.93 -7.28 -10.86
C SER A 44 -22.75 -6.30 -12.01
N GLN A 45 -23.83 -5.98 -12.74
CA GLN A 45 -23.80 -5.00 -13.82
C GLN A 45 -23.53 -3.58 -13.29
N GLU A 46 -24.16 -3.21 -12.18
CA GLU A 46 -23.96 -1.91 -11.55
C GLU A 46 -22.55 -1.76 -10.98
N LEU A 47 -22.00 -2.82 -10.38
CA LEU A 47 -20.60 -2.86 -9.95
C LEU A 47 -19.66 -2.66 -11.13
N LYS A 48 -19.93 -3.30 -12.28
CA LYS A 48 -19.11 -3.17 -13.49
C LYS A 48 -19.11 -1.75 -14.03
N ARG A 49 -20.30 -1.14 -14.10
CA ARG A 49 -20.49 0.26 -14.51
C ARG A 49 -19.74 1.19 -13.57
N THR A 50 -19.99 1.07 -12.26
CA THR A 50 -19.38 1.91 -11.23
C THR A 50 -17.86 1.80 -11.23
N PHE A 51 -17.31 0.60 -11.40
CA PHE A 51 -15.87 0.39 -11.49
C PHE A 51 -15.28 1.03 -12.75
N LYS A 52 -15.94 0.90 -13.90
CA LYS A 52 -15.50 1.54 -15.15
C LYS A 52 -15.52 3.07 -15.01
N ASP A 53 -16.63 3.63 -14.52
CA ASP A 53 -16.78 5.08 -14.34
C ASP A 53 -15.75 5.64 -13.34
N LYS A 54 -15.55 4.93 -12.21
CA LYS A 54 -14.52 5.31 -11.23
C LYS A 54 -13.12 5.10 -11.76
N SER A 55 -12.85 4.05 -12.53
CA SER A 55 -11.54 3.83 -13.16
C SER A 55 -11.22 4.92 -14.17
N GLU A 56 -12.17 5.32 -15.01
CA GLU A 56 -11.99 6.45 -15.95
C GLU A 56 -11.80 7.78 -15.20
N ALA A 57 -12.55 8.01 -14.11
CA ALA A 57 -12.36 9.17 -13.26
C ALA A 57 -11.03 9.14 -12.48
N PHE A 58 -10.60 7.96 -12.02
CA PHE A 58 -9.35 7.73 -11.30
C PHE A 58 -8.16 7.88 -12.22
N ASN A 59 -8.20 7.37 -13.46
CA ASN A 59 -7.20 7.63 -14.48
C ASN A 59 -7.06 9.12 -14.84
N LYS A 60 -8.11 9.93 -14.61
CA LYS A 60 -8.06 11.40 -14.77
C LYS A 60 -7.60 12.16 -13.52
N LYS A 61 -7.67 11.59 -12.32
CA LYS A 61 -7.40 12.27 -11.05
C LYS A 61 -6.25 11.71 -10.23
N VAL A 62 -5.82 10.49 -10.53
CA VAL A 62 -4.66 9.87 -9.92
C VAL A 62 -3.51 10.09 -10.87
N MET A 63 -2.78 11.17 -10.58
CA MET A 63 -1.41 11.26 -11.04
C MET A 63 -0.75 9.94 -10.64
N PRO A 64 -0.17 9.18 -11.58
CA PRO A 64 0.58 7.99 -11.22
C PRO A 64 1.63 8.43 -10.20
N LEU A 65 1.64 7.80 -9.01
CA LEU A 65 2.66 8.06 -7.99
C LEU A 65 4.02 8.04 -8.67
N THR A 66 4.60 9.22 -8.85
CA THR A 66 5.88 9.35 -9.55
C THR A 66 6.99 9.04 -8.56
N LYS A 67 8.18 8.75 -9.09
CA LYS A 67 9.38 8.60 -8.26
C LYS A 67 9.67 9.87 -7.46
N GLU A 68 9.27 11.02 -8.00
CA GLU A 68 9.43 12.34 -7.38
C GLU A 68 8.44 12.54 -6.22
N ASP A 69 7.19 12.12 -6.37
CA ASP A 69 6.19 12.17 -5.28
C ASP A 69 6.65 11.33 -4.08
N LEU A 70 7.18 10.13 -4.34
CA LEU A 70 7.71 9.26 -3.30
C LEU A 70 8.93 9.89 -2.62
N LYS A 71 9.85 10.48 -3.39
CA LYS A 71 11.05 11.16 -2.86
C LYS A 71 10.66 12.32 -1.95
N ASN A 72 9.72 13.16 -2.38
CA ASN A 72 9.24 14.30 -1.60
C ASN A 72 8.59 13.84 -0.29
N THR A 73 7.78 12.78 -0.31
CA THR A 73 7.18 12.22 0.91
C THR A 73 8.23 11.64 1.88
N PHE A 74 9.28 10.99 1.36
CA PHE A 74 10.38 10.51 2.21
C PHE A 74 11.19 11.66 2.84
N GLU A 75 11.37 12.75 2.11
CA GLU A 75 12.01 13.97 2.62
C GLU A 75 11.13 14.67 3.68
N GLU A 76 9.81 14.74 3.48
CA GLU A 76 8.87 15.31 4.46
C GLU A 76 8.77 14.50 5.76
N MET A 77 8.97 13.18 5.69
CA MET A 77 8.94 12.29 6.86
C MET A 77 10.28 12.20 7.60
N ASP A 78 11.26 13.05 7.26
CA ASP A 78 12.59 13.10 7.89
C ASP A 78 13.29 11.73 7.91
N PHE A 79 13.11 10.96 6.83
CA PHE A 79 13.65 9.61 6.72
C PHE A 79 15.11 9.65 6.28
N VAL A 80 16.00 9.00 7.03
CA VAL A 80 17.42 8.93 6.66
C VAL A 80 17.60 8.05 5.43
N SER A 81 18.24 8.59 4.39
CA SER A 81 18.57 7.82 3.18
C SER A 81 19.68 6.80 3.45
N ARG A 82 19.79 5.79 2.58
CA ARG A 82 20.84 4.77 2.71
C ARG A 82 22.25 5.36 2.54
N ASP A 83 22.38 6.40 1.72
CA ASP A 83 23.67 7.07 1.47
C ASP A 83 24.09 7.89 2.70
N GLU A 84 23.17 8.69 3.27
CA GLU A 84 23.42 9.42 4.52
C GLU A 84 23.78 8.50 5.70
N PHE A 85 23.11 7.33 5.78
CA PHE A 85 23.45 6.32 6.79
C PHE A 85 24.86 5.76 6.60
N ASN A 86 25.27 5.49 5.35
CA ASN A 86 26.60 4.97 5.04
C ASN A 86 27.69 6.01 5.32
N ASP A 87 27.46 7.27 4.96
CA ASP A 87 28.39 8.37 5.23
C ASP A 87 28.59 8.57 6.74
N LEU A 88 27.50 8.54 7.52
CA LEU A 88 27.58 8.62 8.97
C LEU A 88 28.35 7.44 9.55
N ARG A 89 28.09 6.22 9.05
CA ARG A 89 28.81 5.01 9.47
C ARG A 89 30.31 5.11 9.18
N GLU A 90 30.70 5.62 8.02
CA GLU A 90 32.11 5.81 7.68
C GLU A 90 32.79 6.82 8.61
N GLN A 91 32.11 7.92 8.93
CA GLN A 91 32.61 8.90 9.89
C GLN A 91 32.81 8.30 11.28
N VAL A 92 31.85 7.50 11.76
CA VAL A 92 31.97 6.77 13.03
C VAL A 92 33.18 5.84 13.00
N THR A 93 33.36 5.04 11.96
CA THR A 93 34.52 4.14 11.85
C THR A 93 35.85 4.90 11.83
N LYS A 94 35.92 6.05 11.14
CA LYS A 94 37.12 6.92 11.15
C LYS A 94 37.41 7.48 12.55
N LEU A 95 36.38 7.87 13.29
CA LEU A 95 36.53 8.36 14.66
C LEU A 95 36.98 7.25 15.61
N GLU A 96 36.38 6.07 15.52
CA GLU A 96 36.79 4.88 16.29
C GLU A 96 38.26 4.54 16.02
N ALA A 97 38.69 4.55 14.75
CA ALA A 97 40.08 4.31 14.40
C ALA A 97 41.04 5.35 14.99
N LYS A 98 40.67 6.64 14.96
CA LYS A 98 41.47 7.72 15.58
C LYS A 98 41.54 7.57 17.09
N ILE A 99 40.43 7.26 17.76
CA ILE A 99 40.38 7.04 19.21
C ILE A 99 41.29 5.88 19.59
N ASN A 100 41.20 4.75 18.89
CA ASN A 100 42.04 3.58 19.14
C ASN A 100 43.53 3.89 18.92
N ALA A 101 43.87 4.65 17.88
CA ALA A 101 45.25 5.06 17.63
C ALA A 101 45.82 5.94 18.76
N ILE A 102 44.99 6.85 19.30
CA ILE A 102 45.38 7.69 20.44
C ILE A 102 45.56 6.84 21.70
N LEU A 103 44.61 5.95 22.00
CA LEU A 103 44.69 5.06 23.17
C LEU A 103 45.94 4.19 23.13
N ASN A 104 46.26 3.59 21.98
CA ASN A 104 47.46 2.78 21.80
C ASN A 104 48.77 3.58 21.86
N SER A 105 48.71 4.90 21.69
CA SER A 105 49.88 5.79 21.83
C SER A 105 50.13 6.26 23.27
N LEU A 106 49.20 5.98 24.18
CA LEU A 106 49.25 6.34 25.60
C LEU A 106 49.64 5.17 26.52
N GLU A 107 49.63 3.94 26.01
CA GLU A 107 50.22 2.73 26.62
C GLU A 107 51.71 2.58 26.23
#